data_AF-A0AA88N124-F1
#
_entry.id   AF-A0AA88N124-F1
#
_cell.length_a   1.000
_cell.length_b   1.000
_cell.length_c   1.000
_cell.angle_alpha   90.00
_cell.angle_beta   90.00
_cell.angle_gamma   90.00
#
_symmetry.space_group_name_H-M   'P 1'
#
loop_
_entity.id
_entity.type
_entity.pdbx_description
1 polymer ?
#
loop_
_entity_poly.entity_id
_entity_poly.type
_entity_poly.pdbx_seq_one_letter_code
_entity_poly.pdbx_strand_id
1 'polypeptide(L)'
;MSSFFSAPRMDAMEIDDDVYINKRLAVESLVNQVDFQRQNRPSGCVTVCLASLCFVLLAGNVGQIIYYEIIPRSGFKLPVQANYNNLTETEDRLQVDKTTLVAEIQRLQSDYHALNAERNELESRLSDLTEEKQQLQQNFDSVRDELQASYNNVTNEREELQASYNALKQDSDQLKTSYNGMQKTLRELQTKHNDLAASKGQLQTKQSNLQRERDALQASYNNVTNERDKLQTSYNALKQESDQLKTSYNGMQKTLRELQTRHNDLTASEGQLQTKQSNLQRERDALQASYNALKQESDQLKTSYNGMQKTLRELQTRHNDLTASKGQLQTRQNELQKERDALQARFRTVVANRDQILSNYSSLKIDNDRLQSSYNAVSTKKTQLETSYNSLWKDKAQLQTRYNSVRREKELLQSNYNTLVKGRDDLEKKITKMTAKLRAALCPTGWKKFDISCYFVSTMKKNWTESQKACKAEGADLVVIESRSEQTFVGGLLDSDKNSWIGLTDGVKEGTWMWVDGTPVTTTYWQPGQPNNYNRDQDCGELVHKSSGSLAQWNDDGCFAKQFWICEK
;
A
#
# COMPACT_ATOMS: atom_id res chain seq x y z
N MET A 1 -50.71 70.90 27.00
CA MET A 1 -50.82 70.14 28.26
C MET A 1 -49.83 68.99 28.15
N SER A 2 -48.58 69.18 28.59
CA SER A 2 -48.08 68.84 29.95
C SER A 2 -48.16 67.31 30.18
N SER A 3 -47.14 66.54 30.60
CA SER A 3 -45.83 66.82 31.20
C SER A 3 -45.17 65.47 31.59
N PHE A 4 -43.84 65.37 31.40
CA PHE A 4 -42.81 64.78 32.30
C PHE A 4 -42.72 63.26 32.65
N PHE A 5 -41.53 62.68 32.40
CA PHE A 5 -40.54 62.04 33.32
C PHE A 5 -39.39 61.46 32.45
N SER A 6 -38.21 62.08 32.28
CA SER A 6 -36.99 62.21 33.13
C SER A 6 -36.15 60.92 33.36
N ALA A 7 -35.05 60.81 32.58
CA ALA A 7 -33.64 60.42 32.85
C ALA A 7 -33.28 59.22 33.80
N PRO A 8 -32.09 58.57 33.68
CA PRO A 8 -30.78 59.23 33.83
C PRO A 8 -29.63 58.78 32.89
N ARG A 9 -28.55 59.55 33.00
CA ARG A 9 -27.22 59.53 32.37
C ARG A 9 -26.18 58.98 33.38
N MET A 10 -24.95 58.70 32.92
CA MET A 10 -23.67 58.37 33.63
C MET A 10 -23.29 56.88 33.53
N ASP A 11 -22.06 56.45 33.23
CA ASP A 11 -20.75 57.10 33.10
C ASP A 11 -19.82 56.31 32.16
N ALA A 12 -18.77 56.98 31.65
CA ALA A 12 -17.62 56.36 31.02
C ALA A 12 -16.70 55.74 32.08
N MET A 13 -16.25 54.51 31.85
CA MET A 13 -15.24 53.83 32.67
C MET A 13 -14.13 53.33 31.75
N GLU A 14 -13.00 54.03 31.83
CA GLU A 14 -11.66 53.64 31.42
C GLU A 14 -11.19 52.47 32.32
N ILE A 15 -10.34 51.56 31.81
CA ILE A 15 -9.17 50.96 32.51
C ILE A 15 -8.62 49.72 31.78
N ASP A 16 -7.30 49.79 31.57
CA ASP A 16 -6.22 48.79 31.47
C ASP A 16 -6.29 47.61 30.50
N ASP A 17 -5.45 47.72 29.46
CA ASP A 17 -4.70 46.60 28.89
C ASP A 17 -3.27 46.62 29.46
N ASP A 18 -2.91 45.65 30.30
CA ASP A 18 -1.54 45.13 30.32
C ASP A 18 -1.38 43.77 31.06
N VAL A 19 -0.68 42.86 30.36
CA VAL A 19 0.27 41.84 30.87
C VAL A 19 -0.24 40.61 31.65
N TYR A 20 -0.05 39.41 31.05
CA TYR A 20 0.79 38.28 31.56
C TYR A 20 0.78 37.13 30.53
N ILE A 21 1.81 36.93 29.69
CA ILE A 21 3.04 36.12 29.85
C ILE A 21 2.84 34.61 30.13
N ASN A 22 3.24 33.83 29.10
CA ASN A 22 3.86 32.48 29.06
C ASN A 22 3.14 31.25 29.65
N LYS A 23 2.99 30.22 28.80
CA LYS A 23 3.92 29.06 28.82
C LYS A 23 3.74 28.11 27.62
N ARG A 24 4.83 28.03 26.84
CA ARG A 24 5.59 26.83 26.46
C ARG A 24 4.93 25.69 25.66
N LEU A 25 5.65 25.37 24.57
CA LEU A 25 6.06 24.05 24.06
C LEU A 25 4.95 23.19 23.44
N ALA A 26 5.15 22.48 22.33
CA ALA A 26 6.30 22.21 21.46
C ALA A 26 5.78 21.34 20.29
N VAL A 27 6.70 20.96 19.39
CA VAL A 27 6.62 19.79 18.48
C VAL A 27 5.74 20.06 17.25
N GLU A 28 6.11 19.82 15.99
CA GLU A 28 7.33 19.50 15.22
C GLU A 28 6.82 19.34 13.76
N SER A 29 7.75 19.11 12.82
CA SER A 29 7.52 18.54 11.48
C SER A 29 6.98 19.51 10.42
N LEU A 30 7.80 20.02 9.48
CA LEU A 30 8.34 19.31 8.30
C LEU A 30 7.18 18.78 7.43
N VAL A 31 7.06 19.08 6.13
CA VAL A 31 8.00 18.68 5.08
C VAL A 31 7.69 19.40 3.75
N ASN A 32 8.76 19.93 3.14
CA ASN A 32 9.10 20.10 1.72
C ASN A 32 8.12 20.68 0.70
N GLN A 33 8.62 21.68 -0.04
CA GLN A 33 8.87 21.44 -1.46
C GLN A 33 10.12 22.18 -1.95
N VAL A 34 10.97 21.39 -2.60
CA VAL A 34 12.19 21.78 -3.31
C VAL A 34 11.81 22.60 -4.53
N ASP A 35 12.49 23.73 -4.75
CA ASP A 35 12.65 24.25 -6.11
C ASP A 35 14.05 24.81 -6.32
N PHE A 36 14.67 24.34 -7.40
CA PHE A 36 16.07 24.56 -7.75
C PHE A 36 16.14 25.63 -8.83
N GLN A 37 16.57 26.85 -8.49
CA GLN A 37 17.10 27.80 -9.48
C GLN A 37 18.22 28.67 -8.88
N ARG A 38 19.45 28.20 -9.13
CA ARG A 38 20.67 28.91 -9.53
C ARG A 38 20.58 30.45 -9.66
N GLN A 39 21.21 31.18 -8.72
CA GLN A 39 21.90 32.45 -8.96
C GLN A 39 22.72 32.86 -7.72
N ASN A 40 24.06 32.89 -7.82
CA ASN A 40 24.93 33.93 -7.23
C ASN A 40 26.42 33.68 -7.52
N ARG A 41 27.07 34.70 -8.11
CA ARG A 41 28.49 35.04 -7.98
C ARG A 41 28.58 36.32 -7.09
N PRO A 42 29.76 36.98 -6.89
CA PRO A 42 30.80 36.67 -5.90
C PRO A 42 31.25 37.91 -5.07
N SER A 43 31.95 37.71 -3.93
CA SER A 43 32.98 38.61 -3.35
C SER A 43 33.41 38.01 -2.00
N GLY A 44 34.67 37.74 -1.66
CA GLY A 44 35.84 38.61 -1.76
C GLY A 44 36.13 39.20 -0.36
N CYS A 45 37.38 39.06 0.12
CA CYS A 45 37.93 39.60 1.39
C CYS A 45 37.55 38.78 2.66
N VAL A 46 38.43 38.37 3.59
CA VAL A 46 39.81 38.73 3.90
C VAL A 46 40.50 37.51 4.56
N THR A 47 41.56 37.02 3.94
CA THR A 47 42.66 36.28 4.57
C THR A 47 43.70 37.27 5.08
N VAL A 48 43.64 37.61 6.37
CA VAL A 48 44.74 38.18 7.17
C VAL A 48 44.46 37.76 8.62
N CYS A 49 45.49 37.37 9.37
CA CYS A 49 45.50 36.93 10.78
C CYS A 49 45.55 35.42 11.09
N LEU A 50 46.29 34.63 10.31
CA LEU A 50 46.96 33.41 10.81
C LEU A 50 48.45 33.39 10.44
N ALA A 51 49.10 34.54 10.65
CA ALA A 51 50.54 34.61 10.88
C ALA A 51 50.71 35.00 12.36
N SER A 52 51.10 34.07 13.24
CA SER A 52 51.72 34.32 14.57
C SER A 52 52.03 33.07 15.42
N LEU A 53 52.14 31.84 14.87
CA LEU A 53 52.48 30.67 15.71
C LEU A 53 53.30 29.57 15.01
N CYS A 54 54.23 29.98 14.15
CA CYS A 54 55.40 29.19 13.75
C CYS A 54 56.66 30.08 13.74
N PHE A 55 56.82 30.81 14.86
CA PHE A 55 58.09 31.30 15.40
C PHE A 55 59.20 30.27 15.10
N VAL A 56 60.30 30.58 14.40
CA VAL A 56 61.37 31.52 14.80
C VAL A 56 61.90 31.27 16.23
N LEU A 57 61.48 30.22 16.94
CA LEU A 57 62.01 29.85 18.25
C LEU A 57 62.26 28.34 18.40
N LEU A 58 63.00 27.77 17.45
CA LEU A 58 63.96 26.71 17.74
C LEU A 58 65.30 27.03 17.05
N ALA A 59 65.77 28.27 17.21
CA ALA A 59 67.19 28.59 17.10
C ALA A 59 67.85 28.17 18.42
N GLY A 60 68.53 27.03 18.41
CA GLY A 60 69.28 26.56 19.57
C GLY A 60 69.23 25.06 19.74
N ASN A 61 69.75 24.32 18.77
CA ASN A 61 70.60 23.15 19.04
C ASN A 61 71.11 22.59 17.71
N VAL A 62 72.39 22.24 17.73
CA VAL A 62 73.17 21.66 16.61
C VAL A 62 73.74 22.69 15.61
N GLY A 63 74.16 23.84 16.13
CA GLY A 63 75.40 24.52 15.71
C GLY A 63 76.63 23.88 16.38
N GLN A 64 76.69 22.55 16.50
CA GLN A 64 77.77 21.86 17.20
C GLN A 64 78.14 20.48 16.64
N ILE A 65 77.93 20.26 15.34
CA ILE A 65 78.51 19.14 14.61
C ILE A 65 78.88 19.70 13.23
N ILE A 66 80.15 19.55 12.80
CA ILE A 66 80.81 20.18 11.63
C ILE A 66 81.73 21.40 11.94
N TYR A 67 82.37 21.48 13.13
CA TYR A 67 83.56 22.36 13.24
C TYR A 67 84.81 21.80 13.94
N TYR A 68 84.79 20.60 14.53
CA TYR A 68 86.01 19.87 14.95
C TYR A 68 85.67 18.37 14.99
N GLU A 69 86.43 17.38 14.53
CA GLU A 69 87.81 17.33 14.04
C GLU A 69 88.01 15.95 13.39
N ILE A 70 88.76 15.89 12.29
CA ILE A 70 89.38 14.67 11.75
C ILE A 70 90.80 14.60 12.33
N ILE A 71 91.12 13.62 13.19
CA ILE A 71 92.40 12.87 13.23
C ILE A 71 92.12 11.44 13.80
N PRO A 72 92.60 10.34 13.19
CA PRO A 72 92.21 8.95 13.51
C PRO A 72 93.21 8.19 14.42
N ARG A 73 92.81 7.05 15.04
CA ARG A 73 93.70 5.88 15.35
C ARG A 73 93.02 4.60 15.91
N SER A 74 93.17 3.51 15.13
CA SER A 74 93.56 2.11 15.47
C SER A 74 93.06 1.37 16.73
N GLY A 75 92.53 0.16 16.52
CA GLY A 75 92.09 -0.80 17.55
C GLY A 75 93.17 -1.70 18.19
N PHE A 76 92.72 -2.61 19.07
CA PHE A 76 93.52 -3.75 19.55
C PHE A 76 92.64 -4.85 20.20
N LYS A 77 93.22 -6.06 20.32
CA LYS A 77 92.65 -7.42 20.40
C LYS A 77 92.82 -8.10 21.79
N LEU A 78 91.93 -9.09 22.09
CA LEU A 78 92.12 -10.40 22.81
C LEU A 78 92.42 -10.42 24.34
N PRO A 79 92.41 -11.59 25.08
CA PRO A 79 92.08 -13.01 24.76
C PRO A 79 91.20 -13.80 25.79
N VAL A 80 90.84 -15.04 25.42
CA VAL A 80 90.05 -16.11 26.11
C VAL A 80 90.95 -17.36 26.27
N GLN A 81 90.83 -18.21 27.32
CA GLN A 81 91.05 -19.69 27.19
C GLN A 81 90.79 -20.59 28.44
N ALA A 82 90.49 -20.10 29.67
CA ALA A 82 90.30 -20.99 30.85
C ALA A 82 88.83 -21.33 31.16
N ASN A 83 87.91 -20.75 30.38
CA ASN A 83 86.46 -20.78 30.62
C ASN A 83 85.75 -21.88 29.79
N TYR A 84 86.46 -22.55 28.88
CA TYR A 84 85.88 -23.30 27.75
C TYR A 84 84.99 -24.49 28.16
N ASN A 85 85.36 -25.29 29.17
CA ASN A 85 84.60 -26.50 29.54
C ASN A 85 83.37 -26.22 30.44
N ASN A 86 83.49 -25.27 31.38
CA ASN A 86 82.31 -24.77 32.13
C ASN A 86 81.39 -23.94 31.21
N LEU A 87 81.96 -23.24 30.22
CA LEU A 87 81.17 -22.64 29.15
C LEU A 87 80.42 -23.70 28.35
N THR A 88 81.01 -24.85 28.02
CA THR A 88 80.32 -25.83 27.16
C THR A 88 79.08 -26.41 27.83
N GLU A 89 79.13 -26.70 29.14
CA GLU A 89 77.98 -27.25 29.87
C GLU A 89 76.90 -26.20 30.18
N THR A 90 77.30 -24.94 30.42
CA THR A 90 76.34 -23.82 30.48
C THR A 90 75.80 -23.44 29.11
N GLU A 91 76.57 -23.59 28.04
CA GLU A 91 76.17 -23.36 26.64
C GLU A 91 75.17 -24.42 26.20
N ASP A 92 75.36 -25.70 26.53
CA ASP A 92 74.40 -26.76 26.25
C ASP A 92 73.08 -26.56 27.04
N ARG A 93 73.15 -26.18 28.33
CA ARG A 93 71.94 -25.81 29.11
C ARG A 93 71.24 -24.57 28.57
N LEU A 94 71.99 -23.52 28.25
CA LEU A 94 71.46 -22.30 27.64
C LEU A 94 70.90 -22.59 26.25
N GLN A 95 71.43 -23.56 25.52
CA GLN A 95 70.91 -23.99 24.23
C GLN A 95 69.61 -24.76 24.40
N VAL A 96 69.49 -25.65 25.38
CA VAL A 96 68.21 -26.33 25.71
C VAL A 96 67.16 -25.32 26.19
N ASP A 97 67.52 -24.39 27.07
CA ASP A 97 66.64 -23.32 27.55
C ASP A 97 66.22 -22.40 26.39
N LYS A 98 67.16 -22.03 25.50
CA LYS A 98 66.87 -21.27 24.26
C LYS A 98 65.94 -22.04 23.33
N THR A 99 66.14 -23.35 23.17
CA THR A 99 65.28 -24.17 22.30
C THR A 99 63.87 -24.28 22.89
N THR A 100 63.77 -24.38 24.22
CA THR A 100 62.49 -24.36 24.96
C THR A 100 61.81 -23.01 24.84
N LEU A 101 62.53 -21.91 25.05
CA LEU A 101 62.00 -20.54 24.91
C LEU A 101 61.56 -20.26 23.47
N VAL A 102 62.29 -20.76 22.47
CA VAL A 102 61.92 -20.62 21.05
C VAL A 102 60.63 -21.40 20.75
N ALA A 103 60.48 -22.61 21.29
CA ALA A 103 59.25 -23.38 21.15
C ALA A 103 58.06 -22.69 21.86
N GLU A 104 58.30 -22.06 23.01
CA GLU A 104 57.29 -21.32 23.77
C GLU A 104 56.89 -20.00 23.08
N ILE A 105 57.86 -19.29 22.48
CA ILE A 105 57.62 -18.13 21.61
C ILE A 105 56.80 -18.52 20.38
N GLN A 106 57.13 -19.65 19.73
CA GLN A 106 56.35 -20.14 18.58
C GLN A 106 54.93 -20.51 18.98
N ARG A 107 54.75 -21.12 20.15
CA ARG A 107 53.42 -21.44 20.69
C ARG A 107 52.63 -20.17 21.01
N LEU A 108 53.24 -19.20 21.70
CA LEU A 108 52.62 -17.91 21.99
C LEU A 108 52.32 -17.09 20.73
N GLN A 109 53.14 -17.19 19.68
CA GLN A 109 52.85 -16.58 18.38
C GLN A 109 51.66 -17.25 17.70
N SER A 110 51.57 -18.58 17.75
CA SER A 110 50.41 -19.31 17.24
C SER A 110 49.15 -18.94 18.01
N ASP A 111 49.22 -18.88 19.34
CA ASP A 111 48.11 -18.49 20.20
C ASP A 111 47.70 -17.03 19.94
N TYR A 112 48.67 -16.12 19.77
CA TYR A 112 48.41 -14.72 19.39
C TYR A 112 47.71 -14.61 18.03
N HIS A 113 48.14 -15.38 17.03
CA HIS A 113 47.50 -15.38 15.71
C HIS A 113 46.08 -15.96 15.77
N ALA A 114 45.85 -17.02 16.54
CA ALA A 114 44.53 -17.59 16.77
C ALA A 114 43.60 -16.59 17.47
N LEU A 115 44.07 -15.93 18.54
CA LEU A 115 43.31 -14.91 19.26
C LEU A 115 43.01 -13.68 18.39
N ASN A 116 43.93 -13.31 17.52
CA ASN A 116 43.75 -12.19 16.58
C ASN A 116 42.77 -12.53 15.46
N ALA A 117 42.70 -13.80 15.02
CA ALA A 117 41.68 -14.28 14.12
C ALA A 117 40.29 -14.27 14.79
N GLU A 118 40.19 -14.76 16.04
CA GLU A 118 38.95 -14.67 16.83
C GLU A 118 38.50 -13.22 17.06
N ARG A 119 39.44 -12.30 17.33
CA ARG A 119 39.13 -10.87 17.46
C ARG A 119 38.54 -10.31 16.17
N ASN A 120 39.16 -10.60 15.02
CA ASN A 120 38.67 -10.10 13.73
C ASN A 120 37.28 -10.68 13.38
N GLU A 121 37.03 -11.95 13.72
CA GLU A 121 35.71 -12.56 13.55
C GLU A 121 34.66 -11.93 14.47
N LEU A 122 35.02 -11.62 15.72
CA LEU A 122 34.15 -10.89 16.64
C LEU A 122 33.90 -9.44 16.20
N GLU A 123 34.90 -8.76 15.65
CA GLU A 123 34.75 -7.41 15.07
C GLU A 123 33.82 -7.42 13.86
N SER A 124 33.92 -8.42 12.98
CA SER A 124 32.99 -8.60 11.87
C SER A 124 31.56 -8.82 12.37
N ARG A 125 31.38 -9.74 13.32
CA ARG A 125 30.05 -10.01 13.92
C ARG A 125 29.47 -8.80 14.64
N LEU A 126 30.32 -7.98 15.28
CA LEU A 126 29.90 -6.74 15.91
C LEU A 126 29.47 -5.70 14.88
N SER A 127 30.17 -5.62 13.74
CA SER A 127 29.78 -4.77 12.61
C SER A 127 28.42 -5.19 12.06
N ASP A 128 28.25 -6.48 11.77
CA ASP A 128 26.98 -7.03 11.24
C ASP A 128 25.81 -6.77 12.21
N LEU A 129 26.02 -7.02 13.51
CA LEU A 129 25.01 -6.72 14.55
C LEU A 129 24.72 -5.23 14.70
N THR A 130 25.70 -4.37 14.42
CA THR A 130 25.52 -2.91 14.46
C THR A 130 24.70 -2.42 13.26
N GLU A 131 24.95 -2.97 12.08
CA GLU A 131 24.14 -2.73 10.89
C GLU A 131 22.71 -3.24 11.08
N GLU A 132 22.55 -4.46 11.60
CA GLU A 132 21.23 -5.05 11.89
C GLU A 132 20.46 -4.22 12.93
N LYS A 133 21.14 -3.72 13.96
CA LYS A 133 20.56 -2.79 14.94
C LYS A 133 20.14 -1.46 14.30
N GLN A 134 20.96 -0.89 13.42
CA GLN A 134 20.60 0.34 12.69
C GLN A 134 19.40 0.13 11.78
N GLN A 135 19.34 -1.00 11.07
CA GLN A 135 18.22 -1.37 10.21
C GLN A 135 16.93 -1.52 11.03
N LEU A 136 16.99 -2.21 12.18
CA LEU A 136 15.88 -2.34 13.11
C LEU A 136 15.42 -1.00 13.67
N GLN A 137 16.35 -0.11 14.01
CA GLN A 137 16.04 1.22 14.49
C GLN A 137 15.33 2.06 13.42
N GLN A 138 15.82 2.06 12.18
CA GLN A 138 15.15 2.74 11.06
C GLN A 138 13.76 2.18 10.79
N ASN A 139 13.59 0.86 10.83
CA ASN A 139 12.28 0.23 10.67
C ASN A 139 11.33 0.64 11.80
N PHE A 140 11.82 0.70 13.05
CA PHE A 140 11.03 1.13 14.19
C PHE A 140 10.61 2.60 14.06
N ASP A 141 11.52 3.48 13.67
CA ASP A 141 11.24 4.89 13.45
C ASP A 141 10.24 5.11 12.30
N SER A 142 10.39 4.37 11.19
CA SER A 142 9.44 4.40 10.07
C SER A 142 8.03 3.97 10.49
N VAL A 143 7.91 2.86 11.22
CA VAL A 143 6.61 2.36 11.70
C VAL A 143 5.99 3.33 12.72
N ARG A 144 6.81 3.94 13.59
CA ARG A 144 6.33 4.96 14.55
C ARG A 144 5.78 6.18 13.81
N ASP A 145 6.50 6.66 12.80
CA ASP A 145 6.11 7.87 12.06
C ASP A 145 4.86 7.60 11.20
N GLU A 146 4.74 6.42 10.60
CA GLU A 146 3.51 5.98 9.91
C GLU A 146 2.32 5.87 10.87
N LEU A 147 2.52 5.32 12.07
CA LEU A 147 1.48 5.23 13.08
C LEU A 147 1.06 6.61 13.59
N GLN A 148 2.00 7.53 13.76
CA GLN A 148 1.73 8.91 14.16
C GLN A 148 0.95 9.66 13.08
N ALA A 149 1.33 9.48 11.80
CA ALA A 149 0.60 10.04 10.68
C ALA A 149 -0.84 9.49 10.61
N SER A 150 -1.01 8.18 10.77
CA SER A 150 -2.34 7.54 10.83
C SER A 150 -3.17 8.05 12.01
N TYR A 151 -2.55 8.23 13.19
CA TYR A 151 -3.22 8.76 14.39
C TYR A 151 -3.70 10.20 14.18
N ASN A 152 -2.85 11.05 13.58
CA ASN A 152 -3.20 12.43 13.27
C ASN A 152 -4.33 12.48 12.22
N ASN A 153 -4.29 11.63 11.20
CA ASN A 153 -5.33 11.58 10.18
C ASN A 153 -6.70 11.17 10.77
N VAL A 154 -6.75 10.12 11.58
CA VAL A 154 -7.98 9.70 12.27
C VAL A 154 -8.49 10.76 13.25
N THR A 155 -7.58 11.51 13.88
CA THR A 155 -7.94 12.64 14.76
C THR A 155 -8.60 13.77 13.97
N ASN A 156 -8.04 14.12 12.81
CA ASN A 156 -8.61 15.14 11.92
C ASN A 156 -9.97 14.70 11.37
N GLU A 157 -10.09 13.46 10.88
CA GLU A 157 -11.36 12.90 10.40
C GLU A 157 -12.44 12.92 11.49
N ARG A 158 -12.09 12.64 12.75
CA ARG A 158 -13.01 12.74 13.89
C ARG A 158 -13.45 14.18 14.14
N GLU A 159 -12.54 15.15 14.04
CA GLU A 159 -12.85 16.57 14.22
C GLU A 159 -13.74 17.11 13.09
N GLU A 160 -13.48 16.72 11.84
CA GLU A 160 -14.34 17.02 10.69
C GLU A 160 -15.74 16.40 10.85
N LEU A 161 -15.82 15.15 11.31
CA LEU A 161 -17.10 14.49 11.57
C LEU A 161 -17.87 15.18 12.71
N GLN A 162 -17.16 15.62 13.75
CA GLN A 162 -17.75 16.38 14.86
C GLN A 162 -18.27 17.75 14.39
N ALA A 163 -17.55 18.43 13.51
CA ALA A 163 -17.99 19.67 12.89
C ALA A 163 -19.23 19.44 12.00
N SER A 164 -19.22 18.39 11.18
CA SER A 164 -20.36 18.01 10.33
C SER A 164 -21.60 17.65 11.16
N TYR A 165 -21.43 16.95 12.29
CA TYR A 165 -22.51 16.63 13.20
C TYR A 165 -23.12 17.89 13.82
N ASN A 166 -22.29 18.83 14.26
CA ASN A 166 -22.76 20.09 14.85
C ASN A 166 -23.51 20.94 13.81
N ALA A 167 -23.03 21.00 12.57
CA ALA A 167 -23.71 21.67 11.47
C ALA A 167 -25.09 21.03 11.18
N LEU A 168 -25.15 19.70 11.10
CA LEU A 168 -26.40 18.98 10.85
C LEU A 168 -27.43 19.19 11.97
N LYS A 169 -26.97 19.27 13.22
CA LYS A 169 -27.82 19.60 14.37
C LYS A 169 -28.40 21.01 14.25
N GLN A 170 -27.58 21.98 13.84
CA GLN A 170 -28.03 23.35 13.60
C GLN A 170 -29.04 23.43 12.45
N ASP A 171 -28.82 22.71 11.36
CA ASP A 171 -29.76 22.60 10.24
C ASP A 171 -31.10 21.99 10.69
N SER A 172 -31.07 20.94 11.52
CA SER A 172 -32.26 20.34 12.12
C SER A 172 -33.05 21.34 12.97
N ASP A 173 -32.37 22.13 13.80
CA ASP A 173 -33.01 23.16 14.63
C ASP A 173 -33.59 24.31 13.80
N GLN A 174 -32.91 24.72 12.73
CA GLN A 174 -33.44 25.69 11.76
C GLN A 174 -34.66 25.15 11.02
N LEU A 175 -34.64 23.87 10.61
CA LEU A 175 -35.76 23.24 9.92
C LEU A 175 -36.99 23.16 10.84
N LYS A 176 -36.79 22.84 12.12
CA LYS A 176 -37.85 22.83 13.14
C LYS A 176 -38.46 24.22 13.35
N THR A 177 -37.61 25.26 13.37
CA THR A 177 -38.05 26.66 13.45
C THR A 177 -38.86 27.07 12.21
N SER A 178 -38.37 26.70 11.02
CA SER A 178 -39.05 26.96 9.75
C SER A 178 -40.41 26.25 9.68
N TYR A 179 -40.48 24.98 10.10
CA TYR A 179 -41.71 24.21 10.17
C TYR A 179 -42.75 24.87 11.10
N ASN A 180 -42.34 25.30 12.29
CA ASN A 180 -43.22 26.00 13.22
C ASN A 180 -43.70 27.35 12.65
N GLY A 181 -42.83 28.08 11.95
CA GLY A 181 -43.19 29.29 11.23
C GLY A 181 -44.24 29.03 10.14
N MET A 182 -44.05 27.97 9.36
CA MET A 182 -44.97 27.57 8.29
C MET A 182 -46.34 27.15 8.83
N GLN A 183 -46.38 26.44 9.95
CA GLN A 183 -47.64 26.14 10.64
C GLN A 183 -48.36 27.41 11.12
N LYS A 184 -47.63 28.43 11.59
CA LYS A 184 -48.22 29.71 11.96
C LYS A 184 -48.82 30.42 10.75
N THR A 185 -48.08 30.47 9.65
CA THR A 185 -48.56 31.05 8.37
C THR A 185 -49.80 30.32 7.86
N LEU A 186 -49.86 29.00 7.99
CA LEU A 186 -51.04 28.20 7.60
C LEU A 186 -52.28 28.61 8.41
N ARG A 187 -52.15 28.77 9.73
CA ARG A 187 -53.25 29.24 10.59
C ARG A 187 -53.70 30.64 10.21
N GLU A 188 -52.76 31.56 9.94
CA GLU A 188 -53.07 32.92 9.50
C GLU A 188 -53.80 32.93 8.14
N LEU A 189 -53.41 32.05 7.22
CA LEU A 189 -54.07 31.90 5.92
C LEU A 189 -55.50 31.35 6.07
N GLN A 190 -55.71 30.39 6.98
CA GLN A 190 -57.04 29.87 7.29
C GLN A 190 -57.94 30.95 7.87
N THR A 191 -57.44 31.77 8.79
CA THR A 191 -58.20 32.92 9.32
C THR A 191 -58.58 33.89 8.20
N LYS A 192 -57.62 34.29 7.35
CA LYS A 192 -57.89 35.17 6.21
C LYS A 192 -58.90 34.58 5.22
N HIS A 193 -58.85 33.27 4.98
CA HIS A 193 -59.81 32.58 4.14
C HIS A 193 -61.23 32.67 4.72
N ASN A 194 -61.37 32.47 6.03
CA ASN A 194 -62.64 32.57 6.73
C ASN A 194 -63.19 34.01 6.69
N ASP A 195 -62.32 35.02 6.89
CA ASP A 195 -62.70 36.44 6.78
C ASP A 195 -63.16 36.81 5.37
N LEU A 196 -62.50 36.24 4.35
CA LEU A 196 -62.88 36.44 2.95
C LEU A 196 -64.23 35.77 2.64
N ALA A 197 -64.48 34.59 3.18
CA ALA A 197 -65.77 33.91 3.06
C ALA A 197 -66.90 34.71 3.73
N ALA A 198 -66.65 35.29 4.91
CA ALA A 198 -67.60 36.18 5.58
C ALA A 198 -67.86 37.47 4.77
N SER A 199 -66.82 38.09 4.24
CA SER A 199 -66.92 39.28 3.39
C SER A 199 -67.71 39.00 2.11
N LYS A 200 -67.51 37.83 1.49
CA LYS A 200 -68.30 37.35 0.35
C LYS A 200 -69.78 37.22 0.70
N GLY A 201 -70.11 36.66 1.87
CA GLY A 201 -71.49 36.59 2.35
C GLY A 201 -72.12 37.97 2.55
N GLN A 202 -71.37 38.93 3.11
CA GLN A 202 -71.85 40.31 3.26
C GLN A 202 -72.09 41.02 1.92
N LEU A 203 -71.22 40.78 0.93
CA LEU A 203 -71.39 41.33 -0.42
C LEU A 203 -72.62 40.75 -1.12
N GLN A 204 -72.90 39.45 -0.96
CA GLN A 204 -74.12 38.83 -1.50
C GLN A 204 -75.39 39.41 -0.86
N THR A 205 -75.37 39.68 0.44
CA THR A 205 -76.47 40.38 1.12
C THR A 205 -76.65 41.80 0.58
N LYS A 206 -75.55 42.56 0.43
CA LYS A 206 -75.61 43.91 -0.15
C LYS A 206 -76.15 43.90 -1.58
N GLN A 207 -75.71 42.95 -2.41
CA GLN A 207 -76.22 42.77 -3.78
C GLN A 207 -77.72 42.49 -3.79
N SER A 208 -78.21 41.62 -2.89
CA SER A 208 -79.64 41.32 -2.76
C SER A 208 -80.47 42.53 -2.28
N ASN A 209 -79.89 43.42 -1.48
CA ASN A 209 -80.53 44.66 -1.05
C ASN A 209 -80.61 45.67 -2.20
N LEU A 210 -79.50 45.89 -2.91
CA LEU A 210 -79.47 46.77 -4.09
C LEU A 210 -80.43 46.31 -5.19
N GLN A 211 -80.57 45.00 -5.35
CA GLN A 211 -81.55 44.40 -6.26
C GLN A 211 -82.99 44.79 -5.86
N ARG A 212 -83.34 44.71 -4.57
CA ARG A 212 -84.65 45.14 -4.07
C ARG A 212 -84.89 46.64 -4.21
N GLU A 213 -83.87 47.46 -3.94
CA GLU A 213 -83.96 48.91 -4.12
C GLU A 213 -84.16 49.28 -5.59
N ARG A 214 -83.47 48.60 -6.51
CA ARG A 214 -83.67 48.79 -7.96
C ARG A 214 -85.10 48.46 -8.38
N ASP A 215 -85.65 47.35 -7.90
CA ASP A 215 -87.00 46.93 -8.25
C ASP A 215 -88.05 47.89 -7.66
N ALA A 216 -87.82 48.42 -6.45
CA ALA A 216 -88.66 49.47 -5.86
C ALA A 216 -88.57 50.79 -6.63
N LEU A 217 -87.38 51.18 -7.09
CA LEU A 217 -87.18 52.37 -7.91
C LEU A 217 -87.89 52.24 -9.27
N GLN A 218 -87.85 51.05 -9.87
CA GLN A 218 -88.57 50.74 -11.11
C GLN A 218 -90.09 50.87 -10.93
N ALA A 219 -90.63 50.39 -9.80
CA ALA A 219 -92.04 50.55 -9.48
C ALA A 219 -92.43 52.03 -9.32
N SER A 220 -91.59 52.82 -8.64
CA SER A 220 -91.78 54.26 -8.50
C SER A 220 -91.73 54.98 -9.86
N TYR A 221 -90.77 54.63 -10.72
CA TYR A 221 -90.66 55.15 -12.09
C TYR A 221 -91.92 54.87 -12.91
N ASN A 222 -92.46 53.65 -12.83
CA ASN A 222 -93.71 53.29 -13.52
C ASN A 222 -94.90 54.12 -12.99
N ASN A 223 -94.95 54.38 -11.68
CA ASN A 223 -96.01 55.19 -11.08
C ASN A 223 -95.94 56.67 -11.53
N VAL A 224 -94.74 57.27 -11.53
CA VAL A 224 -94.53 58.64 -12.03
C VAL A 224 -94.88 58.75 -13.52
N THR A 225 -94.57 57.71 -14.30
CA THR A 225 -94.96 57.62 -15.72
C THR A 225 -96.49 57.63 -15.87
N ASN A 226 -97.22 56.87 -15.05
CA ASN A 226 -98.68 56.85 -15.05
C ASN A 226 -99.29 58.21 -14.63
N GLU A 227 -98.72 58.86 -13.61
CA GLU A 227 -99.19 60.19 -13.17
C GLU A 227 -98.93 61.26 -14.24
N ARG A 228 -97.79 61.20 -14.95
CA ARG A 228 -97.52 62.06 -16.12
C ARG A 228 -98.59 61.87 -17.19
N ASP A 229 -98.97 60.62 -17.48
CA ASP A 229 -99.96 60.32 -18.53
C ASP A 229 -101.37 60.78 -18.14
N LYS A 230 -101.74 60.69 -16.85
CA LYS A 230 -102.96 61.32 -16.31
C LYS A 230 -102.91 62.84 -16.45
N LEU A 231 -101.77 63.47 -16.11
CA LEU A 231 -101.60 64.92 -16.24
C LEU A 231 -101.70 65.38 -17.70
N GLN A 232 -101.12 64.61 -18.63
CA GLN A 232 -101.22 64.87 -20.06
C GLN A 232 -102.68 64.79 -20.55
N THR A 233 -103.45 63.85 -20.02
CA THR A 233 -104.89 63.72 -20.31
C THR A 233 -105.66 64.93 -19.79
N SER A 234 -105.43 65.34 -18.54
CA SER A 234 -106.03 66.54 -17.96
C SER A 234 -105.63 67.82 -18.69
N TYR A 235 -104.36 67.94 -19.12
CA TYR A 235 -103.87 69.05 -19.94
C TYR A 235 -104.60 69.13 -21.29
N ASN A 236 -104.80 67.99 -21.95
CA ASN A 236 -105.54 67.93 -23.21
C ASN A 236 -107.02 68.32 -23.03
N ALA A 237 -107.65 67.92 -21.92
CA ALA A 237 -109.00 68.31 -21.57
C ALA A 237 -109.11 69.83 -21.27
N LEU A 238 -108.18 70.39 -20.48
CA LEU A 238 -108.13 71.82 -20.21
C LEU A 238 -107.87 72.66 -21.47
N LYS A 239 -107.07 72.13 -22.40
CA LYS A 239 -106.85 72.76 -23.71
C LYS A 239 -108.15 72.81 -24.52
N GLN A 240 -108.94 71.73 -24.48
CA GLN A 240 -110.26 71.68 -25.13
C GLN A 240 -111.25 72.65 -24.48
N GLU A 241 -111.24 72.79 -23.15
CA GLU A 241 -112.03 73.80 -22.43
C GLU A 241 -111.57 75.24 -22.76
N SER A 242 -110.26 75.47 -22.91
CA SER A 242 -109.70 76.75 -23.37
C SER A 242 -110.16 77.12 -24.78
N ASP A 243 -110.20 76.15 -25.69
CA ASP A 243 -110.71 76.34 -27.06
C ASP A 243 -112.23 76.59 -27.08
N GLN A 244 -112.99 75.96 -26.17
CA GLN A 244 -114.41 76.27 -25.94
C GLN A 244 -114.60 77.67 -25.34
N LEU A 245 -113.74 78.08 -24.41
CA LEU A 245 -113.77 79.41 -23.80
C LEU A 245 -113.40 80.49 -24.81
N LYS A 246 -112.51 80.20 -25.75
CA LYS A 246 -112.16 81.08 -26.88
C LYS A 246 -113.33 81.23 -27.87
N THR A 247 -114.07 80.16 -28.09
CA THR A 247 -115.32 80.18 -28.87
C THR A 247 -116.40 81.01 -28.17
N SER A 248 -116.54 80.86 -26.85
CA SER A 248 -117.43 81.67 -26.00
C SER A 248 -117.00 83.15 -25.97
N TYR A 249 -115.70 83.43 -25.89
CA TYR A 249 -115.12 84.79 -25.95
C TYR A 249 -115.42 85.49 -27.27
N ASN A 250 -115.32 84.80 -28.41
CA ASN A 250 -115.71 85.34 -29.71
C ASN A 250 -117.23 85.60 -29.81
N GLY A 251 -118.05 84.77 -29.15
CA GLY A 251 -119.48 85.03 -28.95
C GLY A 251 -119.76 86.24 -28.05
N MET A 252 -118.95 86.42 -27.01
CA MET A 252 -119.07 87.52 -26.05
C MET A 252 -118.59 88.86 -26.63
N GLN A 253 -117.67 88.85 -27.60
CA GLN A 253 -117.33 90.03 -28.43
C GLN A 253 -118.50 90.48 -29.32
N LYS A 254 -119.43 89.58 -29.68
CA LYS A 254 -120.70 89.92 -30.35
C LYS A 254 -121.65 90.62 -29.37
N THR A 255 -121.74 90.12 -28.14
CA THR A 255 -122.50 90.73 -27.03
C THR A 255 -121.90 92.06 -26.55
N LEU A 256 -120.60 92.29 -26.75
CA LEU A 256 -119.92 93.56 -26.41
C LEU A 256 -120.43 94.73 -27.27
N ARG A 257 -120.82 94.47 -28.53
CA ARG A 257 -121.46 95.47 -29.40
C ARG A 257 -122.90 95.77 -28.95
N GLU A 258 -123.54 94.84 -28.25
CA GLU A 258 -124.85 95.02 -27.62
C GLU A 258 -124.72 95.71 -26.24
N LEU A 259 -123.57 95.58 -25.57
CA LEU A 259 -123.23 96.18 -24.26
C LEU A 259 -122.77 97.64 -24.32
N GLN A 260 -122.44 98.18 -25.49
CA GLN A 260 -122.31 99.63 -25.68
C GLN A 260 -123.65 100.36 -25.51
N THR A 261 -124.77 99.64 -25.51
CA THR A 261 -126.08 100.11 -25.06
C THR A 261 -126.22 100.16 -23.53
N ARG A 262 -125.42 99.37 -22.79
CA ARG A 262 -125.33 99.35 -21.31
C ARG A 262 -124.18 100.21 -20.77
N HIS A 263 -123.60 101.05 -21.62
CA HIS A 263 -122.88 102.25 -21.18
C HIS A 263 -123.77 103.16 -20.31
N ASN A 264 -125.10 103.04 -20.41
CA ASN A 264 -126.04 103.71 -19.52
C ASN A 264 -126.14 103.05 -18.12
N ASP A 265 -125.51 101.90 -17.87
CA ASP A 265 -125.35 101.28 -16.54
C ASP A 265 -123.96 101.62 -15.93
N LEU A 266 -123.41 102.76 -16.32
CA LEU A 266 -122.22 103.41 -15.74
C LEU A 266 -122.32 103.67 -14.22
N THR A 267 -123.45 103.40 -13.59
CA THR A 267 -123.66 103.52 -12.14
C THR A 267 -123.18 102.27 -11.37
N ALA A 268 -122.86 101.16 -12.02
CA ALA A 268 -122.38 99.93 -11.38
C ALA A 268 -120.84 99.75 -11.37
N SER A 269 -120.09 100.64 -12.03
CA SER A 269 -118.63 100.52 -12.23
C SER A 269 -117.74 100.94 -11.04
N GLU A 270 -118.32 101.41 -9.94
CA GLU A 270 -117.59 101.67 -8.68
C GLU A 270 -117.14 100.36 -8.00
N GLY A 271 -117.95 99.29 -8.04
CA GLY A 271 -117.60 97.96 -7.50
C GLY A 271 -116.56 97.17 -8.33
N GLN A 272 -116.32 97.58 -9.57
CA GLN A 272 -115.36 96.93 -10.47
C GLN A 272 -113.89 97.31 -10.18
N LEU A 273 -113.64 98.45 -9.53
CA LEU A 273 -112.28 98.87 -9.13
C LEU A 273 -111.76 98.10 -7.90
N GLN A 274 -112.63 97.76 -6.93
CA GLN A 274 -112.28 96.88 -5.79
C GLN A 274 -111.94 95.45 -6.23
N THR A 275 -112.63 94.92 -7.25
CA THR A 275 -112.38 93.57 -7.77
C THR A 275 -111.03 93.46 -8.49
N LYS A 276 -110.60 94.51 -9.21
CA LYS A 276 -109.26 94.56 -9.85
C LYS A 276 -108.12 94.64 -8.82
N GLN A 277 -108.31 95.34 -7.71
CA GLN A 277 -107.35 95.38 -6.60
C GLN A 277 -107.17 94.00 -5.93
N SER A 278 -108.27 93.26 -5.71
CA SER A 278 -108.21 91.89 -5.18
C SER A 278 -107.64 90.84 -6.15
N ASN A 279 -107.64 91.11 -7.46
CA ASN A 279 -107.01 90.26 -8.47
C ASN A 279 -105.49 90.51 -8.57
N LEU A 280 -105.06 91.77 -8.58
CA LEU A 280 -103.63 92.13 -8.55
C LEU A 280 -102.95 91.69 -7.23
N GLN A 281 -103.69 91.70 -6.11
CA GLN A 281 -103.24 91.13 -4.84
C GLN A 281 -103.02 89.61 -4.94
N ARG A 282 -103.93 88.86 -5.58
CA ARG A 282 -103.79 87.42 -5.81
C ARG A 282 -102.65 87.07 -6.78
N GLU A 283 -102.45 87.87 -7.82
CA GLU A 283 -101.31 87.72 -8.74
C GLU A 283 -99.98 87.99 -8.02
N ARG A 284 -99.93 89.02 -7.15
CA ARG A 284 -98.76 89.31 -6.31
C ARG A 284 -98.47 88.18 -5.32
N ASP A 285 -99.49 87.64 -4.67
CA ASP A 285 -99.33 86.56 -3.69
C ASP A 285 -98.93 85.23 -4.40
N ALA A 286 -99.44 84.98 -5.61
CA ALA A 286 -99.03 83.84 -6.46
C ALA A 286 -97.58 83.98 -6.97
N LEU A 287 -97.15 85.21 -7.30
CA LEU A 287 -95.77 85.49 -7.70
C LEU A 287 -94.82 85.38 -6.49
N GLN A 288 -95.25 85.79 -5.31
CA GLN A 288 -94.50 85.63 -4.06
C GLN A 288 -94.36 84.14 -3.68
N ALA A 289 -95.42 83.34 -3.88
CA ALA A 289 -95.35 81.89 -3.70
C ALA A 289 -94.38 81.23 -4.70
N SER A 290 -94.40 81.67 -5.97
CA SER A 290 -93.48 81.19 -7.01
C SER A 290 -92.02 81.57 -6.71
N TYR A 291 -91.77 82.79 -6.22
CA TYR A 291 -90.45 83.24 -5.78
C TYR A 291 -89.93 82.41 -4.60
N ASN A 292 -90.78 82.13 -3.62
CA ASN A 292 -90.41 81.32 -2.45
C ASN A 292 -90.12 79.85 -2.86
N ALA A 293 -90.90 79.28 -3.77
CA ALA A 293 -90.66 77.94 -4.32
C ALA A 293 -89.34 77.86 -5.09
N LEU A 294 -89.05 78.84 -5.95
CA LEU A 294 -87.80 78.90 -6.72
C LEU A 294 -86.58 79.09 -5.80
N LYS A 295 -86.73 79.86 -4.72
CA LYS A 295 -85.70 79.99 -3.67
C LYS A 295 -85.44 78.66 -2.97
N GLN A 296 -86.50 77.90 -2.65
CA GLN A 296 -86.38 76.58 -2.04
C GLN A 296 -85.71 75.57 -2.99
N GLU A 297 -86.02 75.60 -4.29
CA GLU A 297 -85.33 74.79 -5.31
C GLU A 297 -83.84 75.18 -5.43
N SER A 298 -83.52 76.47 -5.41
CA SER A 298 -82.13 76.95 -5.40
C SER A 298 -81.35 76.44 -4.18
N ASP A 299 -81.96 76.44 -2.99
CA ASP A 299 -81.34 75.93 -1.76
C ASP A 299 -81.17 74.40 -1.79
N GLN A 300 -82.13 73.68 -2.37
CA GLN A 300 -82.03 72.23 -2.61
C GLN A 300 -80.91 71.91 -3.62
N LEU A 301 -80.77 72.69 -4.69
CA LEU A 301 -79.73 72.51 -5.69
C LEU A 301 -78.33 72.78 -5.11
N LYS A 302 -78.21 73.80 -4.24
CA LYS A 302 -76.96 74.09 -3.52
C LYS A 302 -76.58 72.97 -2.56
N THR A 303 -77.57 72.37 -1.88
CA THR A 303 -77.35 71.21 -1.02
C THR A 303 -76.91 69.98 -1.83
N SER A 304 -77.55 69.72 -2.97
CA SER A 304 -77.18 68.65 -3.90
C SER A 304 -75.75 68.83 -4.45
N TYR A 305 -75.40 70.05 -4.87
CA TYR A 305 -74.04 70.39 -5.34
C TYR A 305 -72.98 70.14 -4.26
N ASN A 306 -73.22 70.56 -3.02
CA ASN A 306 -72.31 70.32 -1.90
C ASN A 306 -72.18 68.82 -1.58
N GLY A 307 -73.28 68.08 -1.67
CA GLY A 307 -73.28 66.61 -1.54
C GLY A 307 -72.43 65.94 -2.62
N MET A 308 -72.60 66.36 -3.87
CA MET A 308 -71.85 65.84 -5.02
C MET A 308 -70.35 66.14 -4.92
N GLN A 309 -69.97 67.34 -4.45
CA GLN A 309 -68.57 67.68 -4.17
C GLN A 309 -67.97 66.83 -3.05
N LYS A 310 -68.76 66.42 -2.06
CA LYS A 310 -68.30 65.49 -1.02
C LYS A 310 -68.07 64.10 -1.60
N THR A 311 -69.01 63.59 -2.41
CA THR A 311 -68.88 62.29 -3.09
C THR A 311 -67.66 62.26 -4.02
N LEU A 312 -67.38 63.36 -4.73
CA LEU A 312 -66.20 63.48 -5.60
C LEU A 312 -64.90 63.36 -4.79
N ARG A 313 -64.80 64.04 -3.65
CA ARG A 313 -63.64 63.94 -2.73
C ARG A 313 -63.47 62.51 -2.21
N GLU A 314 -64.56 61.86 -1.82
CA GLU A 314 -64.53 60.45 -1.37
C GLU A 314 -64.13 59.47 -2.50
N LEU A 315 -64.48 59.77 -3.75
CA LEU A 315 -64.04 59.00 -4.92
C LEU A 315 -62.54 59.19 -5.20
N GLN A 316 -62.03 60.41 -5.07
CA GLN A 316 -60.61 60.71 -5.22
C GLN A 316 -59.77 60.00 -4.16
N THR A 317 -60.20 60.00 -2.89
CA THR A 317 -59.51 59.26 -1.83
C THR A 317 -59.48 57.76 -2.15
N ARG A 318 -60.62 57.16 -2.52
CA ARG A 318 -60.67 55.73 -2.89
C ARG A 318 -59.80 55.39 -4.10
N HIS A 319 -59.72 56.27 -5.09
CA HIS A 319 -58.84 56.08 -6.24
C HIS A 319 -57.36 56.07 -5.84
N ASN A 320 -56.97 56.97 -4.94
CA ASN A 320 -55.60 57.02 -4.41
C ASN A 320 -55.28 55.75 -3.60
N ASP A 321 -56.22 55.29 -2.75
CA ASP A 321 -56.08 54.05 -1.98
C ASP A 321 -55.94 52.81 -2.89
N LEU A 322 -56.71 52.77 -3.98
CA LEU A 322 -56.66 51.69 -4.96
C LEU A 322 -55.34 51.70 -5.73
N THR A 323 -54.83 52.88 -6.06
CA THR A 323 -53.52 53.06 -6.71
C THR A 323 -52.38 52.62 -5.79
N ALA A 324 -52.45 52.95 -4.49
CA ALA A 324 -51.50 52.47 -3.49
C ALA A 324 -51.58 50.94 -3.32
N SER A 325 -52.78 50.37 -3.27
CA SER A 325 -52.98 48.91 -3.19
C SER A 325 -52.43 48.19 -4.43
N LYS A 326 -52.58 48.77 -5.63
CA LYS A 326 -51.98 48.24 -6.86
C LYS A 326 -50.46 48.25 -6.78
N GLY A 327 -49.85 49.31 -6.25
CA GLY A 327 -48.41 49.37 -6.01
C GLY A 327 -47.94 48.28 -5.04
N GLN A 328 -48.67 48.07 -3.94
CA GLN A 328 -48.37 47.01 -2.98
C GLN A 328 -48.49 45.60 -3.59
N LEU A 329 -49.50 45.35 -4.41
CA LEU A 329 -49.65 44.08 -5.14
C LEU A 329 -48.51 43.83 -6.12
N GLN A 330 -48.05 44.87 -6.82
CA GLN A 330 -46.92 44.78 -7.74
C GLN A 330 -45.62 44.42 -7.00
N THR A 331 -45.35 45.03 -5.84
CA THR A 331 -44.20 44.68 -5.01
C THR A 331 -44.26 43.22 -4.56
N ARG A 332 -45.43 42.78 -4.10
CA ARG A 332 -45.65 41.42 -3.62
C ARG A 332 -45.53 40.37 -4.72
N GLN A 333 -45.97 40.70 -5.94
CA GLN A 333 -45.75 39.87 -7.12
C GLN A 333 -44.25 39.71 -7.42
N ASN A 334 -43.47 40.79 -7.33
CA ASN A 334 -42.03 40.75 -7.56
C ASN A 334 -41.29 39.95 -6.47
N GLU A 335 -41.74 40.01 -5.22
CA GLU A 335 -41.21 39.21 -4.12
C GLU A 335 -41.51 37.72 -4.31
N LEU A 336 -42.75 37.37 -4.65
CA LEU A 336 -43.14 35.98 -4.95
C LEU A 336 -42.38 35.41 -6.15
N GLN A 337 -42.08 36.24 -7.15
CA GLN A 337 -41.23 35.85 -8.28
C GLN A 337 -39.81 35.50 -7.81
N LYS A 338 -39.20 36.31 -6.94
CA LYS A 338 -37.87 36.03 -6.37
C LYS A 338 -37.88 34.76 -5.53
N GLU A 339 -38.90 34.55 -4.70
CA GLU A 339 -39.06 33.33 -3.91
C GLU A 339 -39.17 32.09 -4.80
N ARG A 340 -39.95 32.18 -5.88
CA ARG A 340 -40.08 31.09 -6.86
C ARG A 340 -38.74 30.76 -7.52
N ASP A 341 -37.98 31.77 -7.94
CA ASP A 341 -36.67 31.57 -8.58
C ASP A 341 -35.66 30.97 -7.61
N ALA A 342 -35.66 31.41 -6.34
CA ALA A 342 -34.85 30.82 -5.28
C ALA A 342 -35.24 29.36 -5.00
N LEU A 343 -36.54 29.04 -5.01
CA LEU A 343 -37.03 27.67 -4.83
C LEU A 343 -36.63 26.78 -6.01
N GLN A 344 -36.68 27.30 -7.23
CA GLN A 344 -36.21 26.60 -8.43
C GLN A 344 -34.70 26.31 -8.38
N ALA A 345 -33.89 27.26 -7.89
CA ALA A 345 -32.46 27.04 -7.70
C ALA A 345 -32.20 25.94 -6.66
N ARG A 346 -32.87 25.99 -5.52
CA ARG A 346 -32.78 24.94 -4.48
C ARG A 346 -33.18 23.56 -5.02
N PHE A 347 -34.26 23.50 -5.82
CA PHE A 347 -34.69 22.25 -6.44
C PHE A 347 -33.63 21.67 -7.39
N ARG A 348 -32.98 22.50 -8.21
CA ARG A 348 -31.86 22.07 -9.07
C ARG A 348 -30.70 21.50 -8.25
N THR A 349 -30.36 22.12 -7.12
CA THR A 349 -29.33 21.59 -6.20
C THR A 349 -29.74 20.23 -5.64
N VAL A 350 -30.99 20.05 -5.22
CA VAL A 350 -31.48 18.76 -4.71
C VAL A 350 -31.41 17.68 -5.80
N VAL A 351 -31.75 18.02 -7.04
CA VAL A 351 -31.62 17.10 -8.18
C VAL A 351 -30.16 16.72 -8.43
N ALA A 352 -29.24 17.69 -8.41
CA ALA A 352 -27.81 17.41 -8.56
C ALA A 352 -27.28 16.51 -7.43
N ASN A 353 -27.67 16.77 -6.18
CA ASN A 353 -27.30 15.94 -5.03
C ASN A 353 -27.83 14.51 -5.18
N ARG A 354 -29.07 14.34 -5.65
CA ARG A 354 -29.65 13.01 -5.94
C ARG A 354 -28.81 12.25 -6.98
N ASP A 355 -28.42 12.92 -8.05
CA ASP A 355 -27.65 12.30 -9.13
C ASP A 355 -26.25 11.90 -8.64
N GLN A 356 -25.64 12.71 -7.78
CA GLN A 356 -24.36 12.39 -7.15
C GLN A 356 -24.47 11.20 -6.18
N ILE A 357 -25.55 11.11 -5.40
CA ILE A 357 -25.83 9.95 -4.53
C ILE A 357 -26.00 8.67 -5.37
N LEU A 358 -26.71 8.74 -6.50
CA LEU A 358 -26.86 7.61 -7.42
C LEU A 358 -25.52 7.15 -8.01
N SER A 359 -24.65 8.09 -8.37
CA SER A 359 -23.29 7.78 -8.82
C SER A 359 -22.48 7.10 -7.72
N ASN A 360 -22.48 7.65 -6.51
CA ASN A 360 -21.76 7.09 -5.36
C ASN A 360 -22.27 5.68 -5.01
N TYR A 361 -23.58 5.46 -5.04
CA TYR A 361 -24.17 4.14 -4.85
C TYR A 361 -23.70 3.13 -5.90
N SER A 362 -23.60 3.56 -7.16
CA SER A 362 -23.12 2.70 -8.26
C SER A 362 -21.65 2.31 -8.06
N SER A 363 -20.78 3.24 -7.65
CA SER A 363 -19.39 2.95 -7.29
C SER A 363 -19.30 1.98 -6.11
N LEU A 364 -20.07 2.22 -5.05
CA LEU A 364 -20.09 1.36 -3.87
C LEU A 364 -20.54 -0.07 -4.19
N LYS A 365 -21.49 -0.22 -5.10
CA LYS A 365 -21.92 -1.54 -5.60
C LYS A 365 -20.79 -2.28 -6.32
N ILE A 366 -20.03 -1.59 -7.16
CA ILE A 366 -18.86 -2.16 -7.86
C ILE A 366 -17.80 -2.61 -6.84
N ASP A 367 -17.52 -1.78 -5.83
CA ASP A 367 -16.55 -2.11 -4.79
C ASP A 367 -17.00 -3.30 -3.94
N ASN A 368 -18.30 -3.40 -3.63
CA ASN A 368 -18.87 -4.56 -2.95
C ASN A 368 -18.73 -5.84 -3.78
N ASP A 369 -19.00 -5.79 -5.08
CA ASP A 369 -18.85 -6.95 -5.98
C ASP A 369 -17.37 -7.39 -6.10
N ARG A 370 -16.44 -6.41 -6.09
CA ARG A 370 -14.99 -6.68 -6.04
C ARG A 370 -14.58 -7.33 -4.71
N LEU A 371 -15.08 -6.83 -3.59
CA LEU A 371 -14.85 -7.39 -2.26
C LEU A 371 -15.38 -8.83 -2.18
N GLN A 372 -16.57 -9.08 -2.71
CA GLN A 372 -17.14 -10.43 -2.77
C GLN A 372 -16.28 -11.38 -3.61
N SER A 373 -15.75 -10.90 -4.74
CA SER A 373 -14.84 -11.68 -5.59
C SER A 373 -13.53 -11.99 -4.88
N SER A 374 -12.95 -11.01 -4.17
CA SER A 374 -11.74 -11.18 -3.36
C SER A 374 -11.96 -12.17 -2.21
N TYR A 375 -13.10 -12.08 -1.52
CA TYR A 375 -13.50 -13.02 -0.47
C TYR A 375 -13.57 -14.46 -1.00
N ASN A 376 -14.22 -14.66 -2.15
CA ASN A 376 -14.31 -15.98 -2.78
C ASN A 376 -12.92 -16.53 -3.18
N ALA A 377 -12.03 -15.68 -3.67
CA ALA A 377 -10.66 -16.05 -4.01
C ALA A 377 -9.84 -16.46 -2.76
N VAL A 378 -9.97 -15.71 -1.66
CA VAL A 378 -9.33 -16.04 -0.38
C VAL A 378 -9.88 -17.36 0.18
N SER A 379 -11.20 -17.55 0.13
CA SER A 379 -11.84 -18.80 0.53
C SER A 379 -11.31 -19.99 -0.26
N THR A 380 -11.15 -19.84 -1.58
CA THR A 380 -10.56 -20.87 -2.44
C THR A 380 -9.11 -21.18 -2.06
N LYS A 381 -8.29 -20.15 -1.84
CA LYS A 381 -6.90 -20.34 -1.38
C LYS A 381 -6.83 -21.03 -0.03
N LYS A 382 -7.76 -20.76 0.89
CA LYS A 382 -7.87 -21.45 2.17
C LYS A 382 -8.10 -22.96 1.96
N THR A 383 -9.06 -23.33 1.13
CA THR A 383 -9.34 -24.75 0.83
C THR A 383 -8.16 -25.44 0.15
N GLN A 384 -7.45 -24.75 -0.75
CA GLN A 384 -6.22 -25.25 -1.35
C GLN A 384 -5.12 -25.47 -0.30
N LEU A 385 -4.94 -24.52 0.63
CA LEU A 385 -3.97 -24.64 1.71
C LEU A 385 -4.31 -25.79 2.67
N GLU A 386 -5.58 -25.98 3.03
CA GLU A 386 -6.04 -27.12 3.82
C GLU A 386 -5.75 -28.44 3.10
N THR A 387 -5.94 -28.49 1.79
CA THR A 387 -5.62 -29.67 0.96
C THR A 387 -4.11 -29.96 0.98
N SER A 388 -3.28 -28.94 0.75
CA SER A 388 -1.82 -29.06 0.80
C SER A 388 -1.32 -29.49 2.18
N TYR A 389 -1.89 -28.91 3.25
CA TYR A 389 -1.56 -29.28 4.63
C TYR A 389 -1.84 -30.76 4.90
N ASN A 390 -3.02 -31.25 4.50
CA ASN A 390 -3.40 -32.65 4.65
C ASN A 390 -2.50 -33.60 3.85
N SER A 391 -2.05 -33.18 2.66
CA SER A 391 -1.09 -33.95 1.86
C SER A 391 0.28 -34.03 2.55
N LEU A 392 0.81 -32.88 3.00
CA LEU A 392 2.07 -32.81 3.73
C LEU A 392 2.07 -33.67 4.99
N TRP A 393 0.94 -33.73 5.69
CA TRP A 393 0.79 -34.58 6.86
C TRP A 393 0.90 -36.07 6.50
N LYS A 394 0.33 -36.50 5.35
CA LYS A 394 0.49 -37.87 4.84
C LYS A 394 1.93 -38.14 4.43
N ASP A 395 2.57 -37.22 3.73
CA ASP A 395 3.97 -37.36 3.31
C ASP A 395 4.90 -37.48 4.51
N LYS A 396 4.67 -36.70 5.58
CA LYS A 396 5.38 -36.82 6.85
C LYS A 396 5.25 -38.23 7.45
N ALA A 397 4.04 -38.78 7.47
CA ALA A 397 3.79 -40.13 8.00
C ALA A 397 4.49 -41.21 7.14
N GLN A 398 4.49 -41.05 5.82
CA GLN A 398 5.21 -41.94 4.91
C GLN A 398 6.73 -41.84 5.10
N LEU A 399 7.26 -40.63 5.25
CA LEU A 399 8.68 -40.39 5.46
C LEU A 399 9.14 -41.00 6.80
N GLN A 400 8.34 -40.87 7.86
CA GLN A 400 8.60 -41.52 9.15
C GLN A 400 8.68 -43.04 9.00
N THR A 401 7.79 -43.63 8.20
CA THR A 401 7.79 -45.07 7.92
C THR A 401 9.04 -45.50 7.17
N ARG A 402 9.44 -44.75 6.14
CA ARG A 402 10.68 -44.99 5.38
C ARG A 402 11.92 -44.86 6.25
N TYR A 403 11.99 -43.81 7.07
CA TYR A 403 13.07 -43.60 8.03
C TYR A 403 13.24 -44.79 8.97
N ASN A 404 12.12 -45.29 9.55
CA ASN A 404 12.14 -46.45 10.43
C ASN A 404 12.55 -47.75 9.70
N SER A 405 12.31 -47.86 8.38
CA SER A 405 12.78 -48.99 7.57
C SER A 405 14.28 -48.94 7.34
N VAL A 406 14.79 -47.80 6.85
CA VAL A 406 16.22 -47.60 6.58
C VAL A 406 17.05 -47.76 7.85
N ARG A 407 16.52 -47.30 8.99
CA ARG A 407 17.16 -47.52 10.29
C ARG A 407 17.33 -49.01 10.61
N ARG A 408 16.29 -49.83 10.41
CA ARG A 408 16.34 -51.28 10.62
C ARG A 408 17.31 -51.97 9.66
N GLU A 409 17.31 -51.55 8.39
CA GLU A 409 18.27 -52.05 7.39
C GLU A 409 19.70 -51.73 7.79
N LYS A 410 19.98 -50.52 8.27
CA LYS A 410 21.30 -50.13 8.78
C LYS A 410 21.73 -51.01 9.96
N GLU A 411 20.85 -51.23 10.93
CA GLU A 411 21.11 -52.08 12.09
C GLU A 411 21.41 -53.54 11.67
N LEU A 412 20.67 -54.06 10.68
CA LEU A 412 20.92 -55.39 10.10
C LEU A 412 22.27 -55.44 9.34
N LEU A 413 22.57 -54.41 8.54
CA LEU A 413 23.82 -54.34 7.79
C LEU A 413 25.03 -54.29 8.73
N GLN A 414 24.92 -53.56 9.84
CA GLN A 414 25.95 -53.50 10.87
C GLN A 414 26.18 -54.89 11.50
N SER A 415 25.11 -55.63 11.79
CA SER A 415 25.19 -57.00 12.31
C SER A 415 25.88 -57.95 11.32
N ASN A 416 25.51 -57.86 10.05
CA ASN A 416 26.11 -58.66 8.98
C ASN A 416 27.59 -58.33 8.79
N TYR A 417 27.94 -57.04 8.79
CA TYR A 417 29.33 -56.58 8.72
C TYR A 417 30.17 -57.17 9.87
N ASN A 418 29.68 -57.07 11.11
CA ASN A 418 30.38 -57.61 12.28
C ASN A 418 30.57 -59.14 12.17
N THR A 419 29.62 -59.84 11.57
CA THR A 419 29.70 -61.30 11.35
C THR A 419 30.74 -61.64 10.28
N LEU A 420 30.77 -60.91 9.17
CA LEU A 420 31.77 -61.08 8.10
C LEU A 420 33.19 -60.79 8.59
N VAL A 421 33.37 -59.75 9.39
CA VAL A 421 34.67 -59.43 10.01
C VAL A 421 35.17 -60.61 10.86
N LYS A 422 34.31 -61.18 11.72
CA LYS A 422 34.66 -62.39 12.49
C LYS A 422 35.05 -63.57 11.59
N GLY A 423 34.28 -63.80 10.53
CA GLY A 423 34.57 -64.86 9.57
C GLY A 423 35.91 -64.68 8.86
N ARG A 424 36.23 -63.46 8.44
CA ARG A 424 37.53 -63.09 7.86
C ARG A 424 38.67 -63.37 8.85
N ASP A 425 38.55 -62.87 10.08
CA ASP A 425 39.59 -63.01 11.10
C ASP A 425 39.86 -64.49 11.44
N ASP A 426 38.82 -65.32 11.47
CA ASP A 426 38.96 -66.77 11.67
C ASP A 426 39.62 -67.48 10.48
N LEU A 427 39.31 -67.06 9.24
CA LEU A 427 39.98 -67.58 8.04
C LEU A 427 41.45 -67.19 8.02
N GLU A 428 41.78 -65.96 8.36
CA GLU A 428 43.16 -65.46 8.42
C GLU A 428 44.01 -66.22 9.45
N LYS A 429 43.44 -66.53 10.63
CA LYS A 429 44.05 -67.43 11.62
C LYS A 429 44.30 -68.83 11.06
N LYS A 430 43.34 -69.39 10.31
CA LYS A 430 43.49 -70.72 9.69
C LYS A 430 44.59 -70.72 8.63
N ILE A 431 44.64 -69.72 7.76
CA ILE A 431 45.69 -69.55 6.74
C ILE A 431 47.05 -69.49 7.43
N THR A 432 47.21 -68.60 8.40
CA THR A 432 48.47 -68.44 9.15
C THR A 432 48.93 -69.76 9.78
N LYS A 433 48.00 -70.51 10.38
CA LYS A 433 48.29 -71.82 10.98
C LYS A 433 48.67 -72.88 9.93
N MET A 434 48.02 -72.91 8.79
CA MET A 434 48.33 -73.85 7.70
C MET A 434 49.69 -73.52 7.07
N THR A 435 49.96 -72.25 6.76
CA THR A 435 51.25 -71.80 6.23
C THR A 435 52.39 -72.14 7.19
N ALA A 436 52.20 -71.94 8.50
CA ALA A 436 53.19 -72.33 9.50
C ALA A 436 53.46 -73.85 9.51
N LYS A 437 52.42 -74.68 9.35
CA LYS A 437 52.58 -76.14 9.24
C LYS A 437 53.34 -76.55 7.98
N LEU A 438 53.04 -75.96 6.83
CA LEU A 438 53.73 -76.25 5.57
C LEU A 438 55.22 -75.84 5.64
N ARG A 439 55.51 -74.68 6.24
CA ARG A 439 56.90 -74.26 6.52
C ARG A 439 57.63 -75.18 7.50
N ALA A 440 56.93 -75.88 8.38
CA ALA A 440 57.55 -76.86 9.28
C ALA A 440 57.74 -78.26 8.68
N ALA A 441 57.09 -78.58 7.55
CA ALA A 441 57.21 -79.90 6.92
C ALA A 441 58.64 -80.17 6.40
N LEU A 442 59.17 -81.38 6.61
CA LEU A 442 60.50 -81.73 6.13
C LEU A 442 60.46 -82.17 4.66
N CYS A 443 61.48 -81.79 3.89
CA CYS A 443 61.65 -82.30 2.53
C CYS A 443 62.13 -83.75 2.55
N PRO A 444 61.79 -84.56 1.51
CA PRO A 444 62.32 -85.90 1.38
C PRO A 444 63.85 -85.91 1.38
N THR A 445 64.46 -87.01 1.82
CA THR A 445 65.91 -87.17 1.82
C THR A 445 66.50 -86.91 0.43
N GLY A 446 67.53 -86.07 0.35
CA GLY A 446 68.15 -85.66 -0.92
C GLY A 446 67.58 -84.38 -1.53
N TRP A 447 66.43 -83.89 -1.05
CA TRP A 447 65.82 -82.64 -1.47
C TRP A 447 66.22 -81.50 -0.53
N LYS A 448 66.35 -80.28 -1.06
CA LYS A 448 66.65 -79.06 -0.32
C LYS A 448 65.38 -78.23 -0.16
N LYS A 449 65.18 -77.65 1.02
CA LYS A 449 63.97 -76.90 1.34
C LYS A 449 64.16 -75.40 1.10
N PHE A 450 63.18 -74.76 0.49
CA PHE A 450 63.02 -73.31 0.51
C PHE A 450 61.54 -72.94 0.62
N ASP A 451 61.21 -72.07 1.59
CA ASP A 451 59.85 -71.75 2.03
C ASP A 451 58.95 -72.98 2.27
N ILE A 452 58.01 -73.25 1.36
CA ILE A 452 57.08 -74.39 1.43
C ILE A 452 57.39 -75.50 0.43
N SER A 453 58.27 -75.24 -0.55
CA SER A 453 58.61 -76.17 -1.63
C SER A 453 59.90 -76.95 -1.33
N CYS A 454 60.02 -78.11 -1.97
CA CYS A 454 61.19 -78.96 -1.93
C CYS A 454 61.83 -79.06 -3.31
N TYR A 455 63.16 -78.91 -3.36
CA TYR A 455 63.92 -78.85 -4.60
C TYR A 455 64.95 -79.98 -4.69
N PHE A 456 65.10 -80.57 -5.86
CA PHE A 456 66.10 -81.61 -6.13
C PHE A 456 66.89 -81.30 -7.37
N VAL A 457 68.21 -81.37 -7.28
CA VAL A 457 69.11 -81.23 -8.44
C VAL A 457 69.61 -82.61 -8.84
N SER A 458 69.43 -82.95 -10.10
CA SER A 458 69.87 -84.22 -10.65
C SER A 458 71.39 -84.40 -10.60
N THR A 459 71.85 -85.64 -10.53
CA THR A 459 73.28 -86.00 -10.62
C THR A 459 73.70 -86.51 -11.99
N MET A 460 72.77 -86.61 -12.94
CA MET A 460 73.01 -87.07 -14.31
C MET A 460 72.39 -86.10 -15.31
N LYS A 461 72.72 -86.25 -16.60
CA LYS A 461 72.22 -85.37 -17.66
C LYS A 461 71.12 -86.04 -18.51
N LYS A 462 70.07 -85.29 -18.82
CA LYS A 462 68.92 -85.68 -19.67
C LYS A 462 68.48 -84.52 -20.57
N ASN A 463 67.73 -84.81 -21.61
CA ASN A 463 67.06 -83.77 -22.40
C ASN A 463 65.88 -83.17 -21.62
N TRP A 464 65.38 -81.99 -22.02
CA TRP A 464 64.39 -81.26 -21.22
C TRP A 464 63.12 -82.08 -20.95
N THR A 465 62.60 -82.78 -21.97
CA THR A 465 61.40 -83.62 -21.86
C THR A 465 61.63 -84.82 -20.91
N GLU A 466 62.77 -85.49 -21.02
CA GLU A 466 63.13 -86.60 -20.14
C GLU A 466 63.36 -86.14 -18.69
N SER A 467 63.92 -84.94 -18.51
CA SER A 467 64.10 -84.32 -17.20
C SER A 467 62.78 -83.99 -16.54
N GLN A 468 61.82 -83.42 -17.28
CA GLN A 468 60.46 -83.21 -16.79
C GLN A 468 59.79 -84.51 -16.37
N LYS A 469 59.91 -85.55 -17.20
CA LYS A 469 59.39 -86.87 -16.86
C LYS A 469 60.03 -87.45 -15.61
N ALA A 470 61.32 -87.19 -15.39
CA ALA A 470 62.02 -87.61 -14.17
C ALA A 470 61.49 -86.89 -12.93
N CYS A 471 61.24 -85.58 -13.00
CA CYS A 471 60.59 -84.86 -11.90
C CYS A 471 59.19 -85.41 -11.61
N LYS A 472 58.39 -85.65 -12.66
CA LYS A 472 57.04 -86.22 -12.53
C LYS A 472 57.03 -87.60 -11.89
N ALA A 473 58.04 -88.43 -12.14
CA ALA A 473 58.19 -89.73 -11.49
C ALA A 473 58.41 -89.63 -9.97
N GLU A 474 58.98 -88.52 -9.49
CA GLU A 474 59.22 -88.21 -8.07
C GLU A 474 58.06 -87.43 -7.41
N GLY A 475 56.94 -87.26 -8.14
CA GLY A 475 55.79 -86.46 -7.73
C GLY A 475 56.08 -84.95 -7.73
N ALA A 476 57.01 -84.52 -8.58
CA ALA A 476 57.43 -83.13 -8.77
C ALA A 476 57.22 -82.69 -10.24
N ASP A 477 57.55 -81.45 -10.57
CA ASP A 477 57.78 -81.02 -11.95
C ASP A 477 59.13 -80.31 -12.05
N LEU A 478 59.56 -79.92 -13.24
CA LEU A 478 60.71 -79.02 -13.35
C LEU A 478 60.42 -77.71 -12.60
N VAL A 479 61.43 -77.16 -11.93
CA VAL A 479 61.26 -76.00 -11.06
C VAL A 479 60.61 -74.80 -11.76
N VAL A 480 59.64 -74.20 -11.09
CA VAL A 480 58.99 -72.95 -11.49
C VAL A 480 59.52 -71.85 -10.58
N ILE A 481 60.04 -70.77 -11.15
CA ILE A 481 60.70 -69.73 -10.34
C ILE A 481 59.79 -68.51 -10.28
N GLU A 482 59.13 -68.33 -9.13
CA GLU A 482 58.11 -67.31 -8.90
C GLU A 482 58.65 -66.05 -8.21
N SER A 483 59.81 -66.15 -7.54
CA SER A 483 60.37 -65.03 -6.78
C SER A 483 61.89 -64.87 -6.95
N ARG A 484 62.37 -63.65 -6.67
CA ARG A 484 63.81 -63.35 -6.69
C ARG A 484 64.59 -64.15 -5.65
N SER A 485 63.98 -64.40 -4.49
CA SER A 485 64.57 -65.18 -3.40
C SER A 485 64.70 -66.65 -3.81
N GLU A 486 63.68 -67.20 -4.46
CA GLU A 486 63.70 -68.55 -5.01
C GLU A 486 64.73 -68.70 -6.14
N GLN A 487 64.79 -67.77 -7.09
CA GLN A 487 65.83 -67.74 -8.12
C GLN A 487 67.23 -67.84 -7.51
N THR A 488 67.46 -67.08 -6.43
CA THR A 488 68.74 -67.05 -5.73
C THR A 488 69.01 -68.37 -5.02
N PHE A 489 68.00 -68.94 -4.35
CA PHE A 489 68.10 -70.24 -3.69
C PHE A 489 68.41 -71.36 -4.69
N VAL A 490 67.60 -71.49 -5.74
CA VAL A 490 67.71 -72.54 -6.78
C VAL A 490 69.05 -72.43 -7.51
N GLY A 491 69.48 -71.22 -7.86
CA GLY A 491 70.80 -70.99 -8.45
C GLY A 491 71.95 -71.40 -7.53
N GLY A 492 71.80 -71.21 -6.21
CA GLY A 492 72.77 -71.65 -5.20
C GLY A 492 72.85 -73.16 -4.99
N LEU A 493 71.93 -73.95 -5.56
CA LEU A 493 71.99 -75.42 -5.51
C LEU A 493 72.95 -76.02 -6.56
N LEU A 494 73.38 -75.23 -7.54
CA LEU A 494 74.17 -75.69 -8.68
C LEU A 494 75.67 -75.56 -8.43
N ASP A 495 76.44 -76.59 -8.74
CA ASP A 495 77.91 -76.47 -8.84
C ASP A 495 78.30 -75.66 -10.09
N SER A 496 79.54 -75.17 -10.14
CA SER A 496 80.09 -74.51 -11.33
C SER A 496 80.02 -75.45 -12.55
N ASP A 497 79.65 -74.90 -13.71
CA ASP A 497 79.55 -75.61 -15.00
C ASP A 497 78.52 -76.76 -15.05
N LYS A 498 77.56 -76.78 -14.11
CA LYS A 498 76.42 -77.69 -14.13
C LYS A 498 75.14 -76.99 -14.56
N ASN A 499 75.07 -76.63 -15.84
CA ASN A 499 73.83 -76.11 -16.41
C ASN A 499 72.68 -77.09 -16.19
N SER A 500 71.52 -76.56 -15.81
CA SER A 500 70.38 -77.37 -15.37
C SER A 500 69.08 -76.87 -15.97
N TRP A 501 68.30 -77.77 -16.56
CA TRP A 501 66.96 -77.48 -17.03
C TRP A 501 66.06 -77.00 -15.90
N ILE A 502 65.31 -75.94 -16.20
CA ILE A 502 64.20 -75.42 -15.40
C ILE A 502 62.89 -75.63 -16.15
N GLY A 503 61.76 -75.42 -15.49
CA GLY A 503 60.43 -75.71 -16.03
C GLY A 503 59.95 -74.71 -17.08
N LEU A 504 60.86 -74.11 -17.84
CA LEU A 504 60.59 -72.99 -18.74
C LEU A 504 60.71 -73.44 -20.19
N THR A 505 59.70 -73.17 -21.01
CA THR A 505 59.70 -73.48 -22.45
C THR A 505 58.81 -72.54 -23.24
N ASP A 506 59.15 -72.25 -24.49
CA ASP A 506 58.26 -71.60 -25.46
C ASP A 506 57.94 -72.50 -26.67
N GLY A 507 58.22 -73.81 -26.58
CA GLY A 507 58.01 -74.77 -27.67
C GLY A 507 56.54 -74.96 -28.12
N VAL A 508 55.57 -74.42 -27.37
CA VAL A 508 54.15 -74.33 -27.82
C VAL A 508 53.95 -73.17 -28.80
N LYS A 509 54.64 -72.05 -28.57
CA LYS A 509 54.57 -70.84 -29.39
C LYS A 509 55.84 -70.01 -29.17
N GLU A 510 56.71 -70.03 -30.18
CA GLU A 510 57.94 -69.24 -30.26
C GLU A 510 57.77 -67.82 -29.70
N GLY A 511 58.67 -67.43 -28.80
CA GLY A 511 58.68 -66.14 -28.12
C GLY A 511 57.66 -65.99 -26.99
N THR A 512 56.83 -67.01 -26.72
CA THR A 512 55.86 -67.04 -25.60
C THR A 512 56.27 -68.09 -24.58
N TRP A 513 57.12 -67.69 -23.64
CA TRP A 513 57.61 -68.56 -22.56
C TRP A 513 56.52 -68.87 -21.53
N MET A 514 56.40 -70.15 -21.20
CA MET A 514 55.45 -70.71 -20.23
C MET A 514 56.18 -71.62 -19.23
N TRP A 515 55.69 -71.66 -18.01
CA TRP A 515 56.11 -72.62 -17.01
C TRP A 515 55.40 -73.96 -17.18
N VAL A 516 56.01 -75.05 -16.71
CA VAL A 516 55.45 -76.41 -16.75
C VAL A 516 54.15 -76.58 -15.96
N ASP A 517 53.84 -75.67 -15.03
CA ASP A 517 52.58 -75.61 -14.29
C ASP A 517 51.44 -74.90 -15.06
N GLY A 518 51.74 -74.38 -16.25
CA GLY A 518 50.80 -73.68 -17.13
C GLY A 518 50.68 -72.18 -16.85
N THR A 519 51.44 -71.62 -15.92
CA THR A 519 51.45 -70.17 -15.67
C THR A 519 52.35 -69.45 -16.69
N PRO A 520 51.95 -68.23 -17.14
CA PRO A 520 52.81 -67.42 -18.01
C PRO A 520 53.96 -66.81 -17.23
N VAL A 521 55.10 -66.62 -17.90
CA VAL A 521 56.27 -65.98 -17.28
C VAL A 521 56.01 -64.49 -17.08
N THR A 522 55.92 -64.05 -15.83
CA THR A 522 55.72 -62.63 -15.47
C THR A 522 57.01 -61.92 -15.05
N THR A 523 58.00 -62.66 -14.57
CA THR A 523 59.31 -62.15 -14.16
C THR A 523 60.40 -63.03 -14.74
N THR A 524 61.46 -62.43 -15.28
CA THR A 524 62.54 -63.16 -15.96
C THR A 524 63.91 -62.92 -15.34
N TYR A 525 64.76 -63.95 -15.33
CA TYR A 525 66.15 -63.85 -14.88
C TYR A 525 67.17 -64.29 -15.95
N TRP A 526 66.89 -63.95 -17.21
CA TRP A 526 67.76 -64.22 -18.35
C TRP A 526 69.18 -63.64 -18.20
N GLN A 527 70.15 -64.33 -18.80
CA GLN A 527 71.47 -63.78 -19.06
C GLN A 527 71.38 -62.60 -20.04
N PRO A 528 72.32 -61.63 -19.95
CA PRO A 528 72.40 -60.58 -20.96
C PRO A 528 72.47 -61.17 -22.37
N GLY A 529 71.53 -60.78 -23.22
CA GLY A 529 71.44 -61.26 -24.60
C GLY A 529 70.62 -62.54 -24.79
N GLN A 530 70.02 -63.09 -23.73
CA GLN A 530 69.10 -64.23 -23.79
C GLN A 530 67.63 -63.83 -23.52
N PRO A 531 66.66 -64.60 -24.03
CA PRO A 531 66.81 -65.74 -24.94
C PRO A 531 67.18 -65.27 -26.36
N ASN A 532 68.06 -66.01 -27.05
CA ASN A 532 68.58 -65.62 -28.36
C ASN A 532 68.12 -66.51 -29.52
N ASN A 533 67.41 -67.60 -29.20
CA ASN A 533 66.95 -68.64 -30.10
C ASN A 533 68.02 -69.05 -31.13
N TYR A 534 69.20 -69.43 -30.65
CA TYR A 534 70.34 -69.76 -31.51
C TYR A 534 69.97 -70.89 -32.49
N ASN A 535 70.27 -70.68 -33.78
CA ASN A 535 69.86 -71.56 -34.89
C ASN A 535 68.35 -71.82 -35.04
N ARG A 536 67.49 -71.04 -34.38
CA ARG A 536 66.02 -71.17 -34.40
C ARG A 536 65.52 -72.52 -33.86
N ASP A 537 66.18 -73.06 -32.85
CA ASP A 537 65.92 -74.39 -32.29
C ASP A 537 66.26 -74.46 -30.78
N GLN A 538 66.02 -73.36 -30.03
CA GLN A 538 66.27 -73.28 -28.59
C GLN A 538 65.01 -72.91 -27.81
N ASP A 539 64.17 -73.91 -27.55
CA ASP A 539 62.83 -73.68 -26.98
C ASP A 539 62.73 -74.00 -25.46
N CYS A 540 63.87 -74.28 -24.81
CA CYS A 540 63.90 -74.77 -23.43
C CYS A 540 64.86 -73.96 -22.55
N GLY A 541 64.37 -73.56 -21.38
CA GLY A 541 65.14 -72.74 -20.43
C GLY A 541 66.00 -73.59 -19.50
N GLU A 542 67.27 -73.23 -19.38
CA GLU A 542 68.22 -73.74 -18.39
C GLU A 542 68.74 -72.63 -17.47
N LEU A 543 69.15 -73.00 -16.27
CA LEU A 543 70.01 -72.20 -15.42
C LEU A 543 71.47 -72.47 -15.74
N VAL A 544 72.23 -71.41 -15.98
CA VAL A 544 73.67 -71.47 -16.27
C VAL A 544 74.44 -70.83 -15.12
N HIS A 545 75.39 -71.58 -14.57
CA HIS A 545 76.23 -71.16 -13.44
C HIS A 545 77.71 -71.17 -13.87
N LYS A 546 78.24 -69.98 -14.22
CA LYS A 546 79.56 -69.80 -14.86
C LYS A 546 80.75 -69.88 -13.90
N SER A 547 80.55 -69.56 -12.62
CA SER A 547 81.61 -69.61 -11.61
C SER A 547 81.03 -69.59 -10.20
N SER A 548 81.62 -70.34 -9.28
CA SER A 548 81.28 -70.32 -7.85
C SER A 548 81.27 -68.88 -7.29
N GLY A 549 80.11 -68.42 -6.83
CA GLY A 549 79.90 -67.05 -6.29
C GLY A 549 79.18 -66.07 -7.23
N SER A 550 78.87 -66.47 -8.46
CA SER A 550 77.99 -65.72 -9.38
C SER A 550 76.54 -66.23 -9.29
N LEU A 551 75.55 -65.35 -9.49
CA LEU A 551 74.16 -65.80 -9.56
C LEU A 551 73.94 -66.58 -10.86
N ALA A 552 73.37 -67.79 -10.76
CA ALA A 552 72.90 -68.50 -11.94
C ALA A 552 71.80 -67.68 -12.64
N GLN A 553 71.86 -67.64 -13.96
CA GLN A 553 70.96 -66.87 -14.81
C GLN A 553 70.42 -67.76 -15.92
N TRP A 554 69.26 -67.41 -16.46
CA TRP A 554 68.58 -68.25 -17.45
C TRP A 554 69.22 -68.12 -18.82
N ASN A 555 69.23 -69.22 -19.54
CA ASN A 555 69.64 -69.33 -20.94
C ASN A 555 68.60 -70.20 -21.65
N ASP A 556 68.30 -69.90 -22.90
CA ASP A 556 67.59 -70.83 -23.77
C ASP A 556 68.59 -71.77 -24.43
N ASP A 557 68.24 -73.05 -24.49
CA ASP A 557 69.03 -74.05 -25.18
C ASP A 557 68.11 -75.07 -25.86
N GLY A 558 68.66 -75.81 -26.82
CA GLY A 558 67.89 -76.79 -27.58
C GLY A 558 67.35 -77.85 -26.63
N CYS A 559 66.05 -78.11 -26.68
CA CYS A 559 65.39 -79.06 -25.77
C CYS A 559 66.00 -80.48 -25.84
N PHE A 560 66.72 -80.80 -26.91
CA PHE A 560 67.46 -82.05 -27.12
C PHE A 560 68.80 -82.12 -26.36
N ALA A 561 69.35 -80.98 -25.92
CA ALA A 561 70.62 -80.93 -25.21
C ALA A 561 70.55 -81.70 -23.88
N LYS A 562 71.63 -82.38 -23.51
CA LYS A 562 71.68 -83.15 -22.26
C LYS A 562 72.26 -82.28 -21.17
N GLN A 563 71.43 -81.87 -20.23
CA GLN A 563 71.81 -81.06 -19.06
C GLN A 563 71.33 -81.71 -17.77
N PHE A 564 71.83 -81.24 -16.63
CA PHE A 564 71.22 -81.57 -15.35
C PHE A 564 69.81 -80.97 -15.30
N TRP A 565 69.03 -81.22 -14.27
CA TRP A 565 67.71 -80.62 -14.10
C TRP A 565 67.37 -80.42 -12.65
N ILE A 566 66.45 -79.49 -12.41
CA ILE A 566 65.97 -79.17 -11.08
C ILE A 566 64.48 -79.47 -11.01
N CYS A 567 64.09 -80.28 -10.04
CA CYS A 567 62.71 -80.57 -9.73
C CYS A 567 62.21 -79.76 -8.54
N GLU A 568 60.92 -79.45 -8.53
CA GLU A 568 60.21 -78.79 -7.43
C GLU A 568 58.87 -79.51 -7.13
N LYS A 569 58.52 -79.63 -5.85
CA LYS A 569 57.21 -80.10 -5.38
C LYS A 569 56.78 -79.54 -4.03
#